data_AF-A0AAD6TRX5-F1
#
_entry.id   AF-A0AAD6TRX5-F1
#
_cell.length_a   1.000
_cell.length_b   1.000
_cell.length_c   1.000
_cell.angle_alpha   90.00
_cell.angle_beta   90.00
_cell.angle_gamma   90.00
#
_symmetry.space_group_name_H-M   'P 1'
#
loop_
_entity.id
_entity.type
_entity.pdbx_description
1 polymer ?
#
loop_
_entity_poly.entity_id
_entity_poly.type
_entity_poly.pdbx_seq_one_letter_code
_entity_poly.pdbx_strand_id
1 'polypeptide(L)'
;MLLQQDRRFQRDPNFAYICWNIIQKKEVNKHVTFRTDAKAHATIVKEINEMGSVLPDLMAKWELNPNAKPSNKAEKSAMRTLNKLKLLAKDLKGSSGYKQCRRNEIRAMMKKMATPALFITLNPADICDPLLGAIGGIEPE
;
A
#
# COMPACT_ATOMS: atom_id res chain seq x y z
N MET A 1 30.23 -7.92 9.69
CA MET A 1 30.42 -9.16 8.89
C MET A 1 29.96 -8.99 7.43
N LEU A 2 30.50 -8.00 6.71
CA LEU A 2 30.45 -7.91 5.23
C LEU A 2 31.78 -7.35 4.68
N LEU A 3 32.60 -6.73 5.54
CA LEU A 3 33.87 -6.10 5.20
C LEU A 3 35.06 -7.07 5.12
N GLN A 4 34.91 -8.33 5.51
CA GLN A 4 36.06 -9.20 5.78
C GLN A 4 36.27 -10.37 4.82
N GLN A 5 35.31 -10.72 3.96
CA GLN A 5 35.41 -11.98 3.19
C GLN A 5 35.21 -11.86 1.67
N ASP A 6 34.54 -10.82 1.15
CA ASP A 6 34.36 -10.70 -0.31
C ASP A 6 34.38 -9.23 -0.79
N ARG A 7 35.53 -8.82 -1.34
CA ARG A 7 35.79 -7.44 -1.84
C ARG A 7 34.84 -7.01 -2.96
N ARG A 8 34.16 -7.95 -3.61
CA ARG A 8 33.24 -7.69 -4.73
C ARG A 8 32.00 -6.91 -4.28
N PHE A 9 31.47 -7.18 -3.08
CA PHE A 9 30.31 -6.45 -2.55
C PHE A 9 30.66 -5.06 -1.99
N GLN A 10 31.93 -4.83 -1.63
CA GLN A 10 32.36 -3.54 -1.09
C GLN A 10 32.41 -2.44 -2.17
N ARG A 11 32.65 -2.82 -3.43
CA ARG A 11 32.78 -1.89 -4.57
C ARG A 11 31.55 -1.85 -5.46
N ASP A 12 30.55 -2.70 -5.23
CA ASP A 12 29.35 -2.71 -6.05
C ASP A 12 28.47 -1.49 -5.70
N PRO A 13 28.27 -0.53 -6.62
CA PRO A 13 27.44 0.64 -6.38
C PRO A 13 25.97 0.27 -6.12
N ASN A 14 25.51 -0.91 -6.57
CA ASN A 14 24.15 -1.39 -6.38
C ASN A 14 23.96 -2.22 -5.11
N PHE A 15 25.03 -2.53 -4.37
CA PHE A 15 24.94 -3.41 -3.20
C PHE A 15 24.01 -2.88 -2.12
N ALA A 16 24.03 -1.56 -1.87
CA ALA A 16 23.13 -0.90 -0.94
C ALA A 16 21.65 -1.06 -1.36
N TYR A 17 21.38 -0.95 -2.66
CA TYR A 17 20.04 -1.15 -3.24
C TYR A 17 19.57 -2.60 -3.13
N ILE A 18 20.46 -3.57 -3.39
CA ILE A 18 20.18 -5.01 -3.23
C ILE A 18 19.88 -5.32 -1.76
N CYS A 19 20.69 -4.83 -0.82
CA CYS A 19 20.46 -4.98 0.61
C CYS A 19 19.11 -4.39 1.03
N TRP A 20 18.81 -3.18 0.56
CA TRP A 20 17.53 -2.52 0.81
C TRP A 20 16.34 -3.35 0.29
N ASN A 21 16.45 -3.91 -0.92
CA ASN A 21 15.44 -4.80 -1.48
C ASN A 21 15.27 -6.09 -0.68
N ILE A 22 16.36 -6.68 -0.19
CA ILE A 22 16.30 -7.87 0.66
C ILE A 22 15.58 -7.54 1.97
N ILE A 23 15.91 -6.41 2.61
CA ILE A 23 15.24 -5.95 3.83
C ILE A 23 13.76 -5.66 3.57
N GLN A 24 13.43 -4.98 2.47
CA GLN A 24 12.04 -4.73 2.04
C GLN A 24 11.27 -6.03 1.86
N LYS A 25 11.79 -6.98 1.08
CA LYS A 25 11.16 -8.29 0.84
C LYS A 25 11.01 -9.10 2.13
N LYS A 26 12.01 -9.05 3.02
CA LYS A 26 11.96 -9.72 4.33
C LYS A 26 10.88 -9.12 5.23
N GLU A 27 10.77 -7.80 5.29
CA GLU A 27 9.72 -7.12 6.06
C GLU A 27 8.33 -7.39 5.49
N VAL A 28 8.16 -7.30 4.16
CA VAL A 28 6.91 -7.67 3.50
C VAL A 28 6.55 -9.11 3.83
N ASN A 29 7.46 -10.08 3.66
CA ASN A 29 7.20 -11.46 4.01
C ASN A 29 6.83 -11.64 5.49
N LYS A 30 7.51 -10.96 6.42
CA LYS A 30 7.22 -10.99 7.86
C LYS A 30 5.83 -10.45 8.19
N HIS A 31 5.36 -9.45 7.45
CA HIS A 31 4.04 -8.85 7.61
C HIS A 31 2.94 -9.58 6.82
N VAL A 32 3.30 -10.31 5.75
CA VAL A 32 2.41 -11.15 4.92
C VAL A 32 2.18 -12.52 5.57
N THR A 33 3.16 -13.08 6.28
CA THR A 33 2.90 -14.17 7.23
C THR A 33 1.98 -13.63 8.31
N PHE A 34 0.68 -13.86 8.09
CA PHE A 34 -0.41 -13.57 8.98
C PHE A 34 0.01 -13.77 10.45
N ARG A 35 0.20 -12.66 11.18
CA ARG A 35 0.27 -12.65 12.65
C ARG A 35 -1.09 -12.97 13.30
N THR A 36 -2.05 -13.44 12.53
CA THR A 36 -3.33 -13.92 13.03
C THR A 36 -3.20 -15.41 13.32
N ASP A 37 -3.64 -15.82 14.50
CA ASP A 37 -3.80 -17.22 14.87
C ASP A 37 -4.42 -18.03 13.71
N ALA A 38 -3.99 -19.27 13.50
CA ALA A 38 -4.44 -20.09 12.36
C ALA A 38 -5.98 -20.22 12.32
N LYS A 39 -6.63 -20.23 13.50
CA LYS A 39 -8.09 -20.24 13.62
C LYS A 39 -8.71 -18.93 13.14
N ALA A 40 -8.10 -17.79 13.46
CA ALA A 40 -8.56 -16.49 12.99
C ALA A 40 -8.45 -16.37 11.46
N HIS A 41 -7.37 -16.89 10.87
CA HIS A 41 -7.24 -16.97 9.41
C HIS A 41 -8.35 -17.82 8.78
N ALA A 42 -8.56 -19.04 9.27
CA ALA A 42 -9.62 -19.92 8.78
C ALA A 42 -11.01 -19.29 8.93
N THR A 43 -11.24 -18.57 10.02
CA THR A 43 -12.49 -17.84 10.26
C THR A 43 -12.69 -16.70 9.26
N ILE A 44 -11.65 -15.90 8.99
CA ILE A 44 -11.71 -14.82 8.00
C ILE A 44 -11.96 -15.37 6.59
N VAL A 45 -11.27 -16.45 6.20
CA VAL A 45 -11.50 -17.10 4.89
C VAL A 45 -12.94 -17.58 4.76
N LYS A 46 -13.49 -18.20 5.81
CA LYS A 46 -14.90 -18.60 5.85
C LYS A 46 -15.85 -17.40 5.73
N GLU A 47 -15.63 -16.35 6.52
CA GLU A 47 -16.42 -15.11 6.46
C GLU A 47 -16.38 -14.45 5.07
N ILE A 48 -15.23 -14.49 4.38
CA ILE A 48 -15.07 -13.95 3.02
C ILE A 48 -15.88 -14.78 2.01
N ASN A 49 -15.80 -16.12 2.10
CA ASN A 49 -16.56 -16.99 1.20
C ASN A 49 -18.07 -16.82 1.39
N GLU A 50 -18.54 -16.71 2.64
CA GLU A 50 -19.95 -16.49 2.98
C GLU A 50 -20.44 -15.09 2.54
N MET A 51 -19.56 -14.10 2.53
CA MET A 51 -19.86 -12.74 2.08
C MET A 51 -19.96 -12.63 0.55
N GLY A 52 -19.34 -13.54 -0.21
CA GLY A 52 -19.20 -13.44 -1.67
C GLY A 52 -20.51 -13.19 -2.41
N SER A 53 -21.61 -13.79 -1.96
CA SER A 53 -22.94 -13.62 -2.56
C SER A 53 -23.59 -12.26 -2.26
N VAL A 54 -23.14 -11.54 -1.23
CA VAL A 54 -23.73 -10.27 -0.77
C VAL A 54 -23.02 -9.05 -1.38
N LEU A 55 -21.78 -9.23 -1.86
CA LEU A 55 -20.98 -8.14 -2.44
C LEU A 55 -21.60 -7.51 -3.69
N PRO A 56 -22.17 -8.26 -4.66
CA PRO A 56 -22.77 -7.67 -5.85
C PRO A 56 -23.94 -6.73 -5.51
N ASP A 57 -24.78 -7.13 -4.56
CA ASP A 57 -25.91 -6.32 -4.11
C ASP A 57 -25.45 -5.03 -3.41
N LEU A 58 -24.38 -5.12 -2.61
CA LEU A 58 -23.73 -3.96 -1.98
C LEU A 58 -23.13 -3.01 -3.01
N MET A 59 -22.49 -3.55 -4.06
CA MET A 59 -21.93 -2.75 -5.15
C MET A 59 -23.02 -1.98 -5.89
N ALA A 60 -24.08 -2.68 -6.33
CA ALA A 60 -25.22 -2.04 -7.00
C ALA A 60 -25.87 -0.95 -6.12
N LYS A 61 -25.99 -1.21 -4.82
CA LYS A 61 -26.51 -0.24 -3.85
C LYS A 61 -25.63 1.01 -3.71
N TRP A 62 -24.30 0.84 -3.72
CA TRP A 62 -23.36 1.96 -3.62
C TRP A 62 -23.19 2.74 -4.94
N GLU A 63 -23.36 2.09 -6.08
CA GLU A 63 -23.42 2.78 -7.38
C GLU A 63 -24.60 3.74 -7.46
N LEU A 64 -25.77 3.32 -6.97
CA LEU A 64 -26.96 4.16 -6.89
C LEU A 64 -26.84 5.26 -5.84
N ASN A 65 -26.28 4.94 -4.68
CA ASN A 65 -26.09 5.90 -3.60
C ASN A 65 -24.76 5.64 -2.86
N PRO A 66 -23.73 6.46 -3.12
CA PRO A 66 -22.41 6.33 -2.49
C PRO A 66 -22.43 6.40 -0.96
N ASN A 67 -23.46 7.02 -0.37
CA ASN A 67 -23.61 7.17 1.08
C ASN A 67 -24.53 6.10 1.70
N ALA A 68 -24.94 5.09 0.93
CA ALA A 68 -25.82 4.03 1.42
C ALA A 68 -25.17 3.23 2.56
N LYS A 69 -25.93 3.02 3.63
CA LYS A 69 -25.50 2.24 4.79
C LYS A 69 -25.95 0.77 4.68
N PRO A 70 -25.21 -0.16 5.29
CA PRO A 70 -25.64 -1.55 5.44
C PRO A 70 -26.96 -1.62 6.21
N SER A 71 -28.02 -2.15 5.60
CA SER A 71 -29.35 -2.25 6.21
C SER A 71 -29.56 -3.62 6.85
N ASN A 72 -29.29 -4.68 6.09
CA ASN A 72 -29.57 -6.05 6.52
C ASN A 72 -28.41 -6.67 7.33
N LYS A 73 -28.66 -7.81 7.99
CA LYS A 73 -27.67 -8.49 8.83
C LYS A 73 -26.47 -8.98 8.02
N ALA A 74 -26.70 -9.46 6.80
CA ALA A 74 -25.66 -9.99 5.93
C ALA A 74 -24.69 -8.90 5.45
N GLU A 75 -25.20 -7.75 4.98
CA GLU A 75 -24.46 -6.55 4.61
C GLU A 75 -23.67 -6.00 5.80
N LYS A 76 -24.27 -5.96 6.99
CA LYS A 76 -23.57 -5.54 8.22
C LYS A 76 -22.43 -6.49 8.56
N SER A 77 -22.60 -7.79 8.36
CA SER A 77 -21.55 -8.79 8.57
C SER A 77 -20.43 -8.63 7.54
N ALA A 78 -20.79 -8.52 6.26
CA ALA A 78 -19.88 -8.26 5.16
C ALA A 78 -19.00 -7.02 5.42
N MET A 79 -19.63 -5.90 5.83
CA MET A 79 -18.92 -4.67 6.13
C MET A 79 -17.96 -4.82 7.33
N ARG A 80 -18.32 -5.61 8.35
CA ARG A 80 -17.40 -5.92 9.46
C ARG A 80 -16.19 -6.69 8.97
N THR A 81 -16.38 -7.71 8.14
CA THR A 81 -15.28 -8.53 7.58
C THR A 81 -14.37 -7.68 6.68
N LEU A 82 -14.93 -6.84 5.81
CA LEU A 82 -14.17 -5.88 5.00
C LEU A 82 -13.35 -4.91 5.86
N ASN A 83 -13.92 -4.42 6.97
CA ASN A 83 -13.19 -3.55 7.90
C ASN A 83 -12.04 -4.28 8.62
N LYS A 84 -12.21 -5.55 9.00
CA LYS A 84 -11.11 -6.38 9.53
C LYS A 84 -9.98 -6.50 8.51
N LEU A 85 -10.32 -6.78 7.25
CA LEU A 85 -9.37 -6.85 6.12
C LEU A 85 -8.62 -5.53 5.90
N LYS A 86 -9.34 -4.40 5.94
CA LYS A 86 -8.76 -3.06 5.82
C LYS A 86 -7.76 -2.75 6.94
N LEU A 87 -8.02 -3.22 8.16
CA LEU A 87 -7.09 -3.08 9.29
C LEU A 87 -5.81 -3.86 9.05
N LEU A 88 -5.89 -5.09 8.54
CA LEU A 88 -4.71 -5.92 8.22
C LEU A 88 -3.86 -5.27 7.12
N ALA A 89 -4.49 -4.61 6.15
CA ALA A 89 -3.76 -3.93 5.09
C ALA A 89 -2.83 -2.83 5.62
N LYS A 90 -3.13 -2.16 6.73
CA LYS A 90 -2.31 -1.04 7.23
C LYS A 90 -0.85 -1.43 7.54
N ASP A 91 -0.63 -2.68 7.93
CA ASP A 91 0.67 -3.21 8.34
C ASP A 91 1.45 -3.76 7.13
N LEU A 92 0.78 -3.92 5.99
CA LEU A 92 1.39 -4.31 4.72
C LEU A 92 2.00 -3.09 4.03
N LYS A 93 3.34 -3.02 3.98
CA LYS A 93 4.06 -1.96 3.26
C LYS A 93 3.54 -1.83 1.82
N GLY A 94 3.29 -0.58 1.41
CA GLY A 94 2.79 -0.25 0.07
C GLY A 94 1.27 -0.32 -0.10
N SER A 95 0.54 -0.91 0.85
CA SER A 95 -0.92 -0.89 0.83
C SER A 95 -1.48 0.53 0.96
N SER A 96 -2.77 0.69 0.62
CA SER A 96 -3.48 1.95 0.84
C SER A 96 -3.49 2.36 2.32
N GLY A 97 -3.69 1.41 3.24
CA GLY A 97 -3.67 1.65 4.68
C GLY A 97 -2.30 2.10 5.19
N TYR A 98 -1.23 1.45 4.73
CA TYR A 98 0.15 1.83 5.07
C TYR A 98 0.49 3.23 4.56
N LYS A 99 0.16 3.53 3.30
CA LYS A 99 0.34 4.87 2.71
C LYS A 99 -0.39 5.93 3.51
N GLN A 100 -1.63 5.68 3.92
CA GLN A 100 -2.40 6.63 4.74
C GLN A 100 -1.77 6.83 6.13
N CYS A 101 -1.30 5.76 6.77
CA CYS A 101 -0.61 5.83 8.07
C CYS A 101 0.65 6.71 7.97
N ARG A 102 1.48 6.51 6.94
CA ARG A 102 2.70 7.31 6.70
C ARG A 102 2.39 8.79 6.43
N ARG A 103 1.33 9.09 5.66
CA ARG A 103 0.90 10.49 5.47
C ARG A 103 0.47 11.13 6.79
N ASN A 104 -0.25 10.40 7.63
CA ASN A 104 -0.67 10.89 8.94
C ASN A 104 0.53 11.13 9.87
N GLU A 105 1.52 10.24 9.84
CA GLU A 105 2.79 10.41 10.57
C GLU A 105 3.54 11.67 10.13
N ILE A 106 3.68 11.90 8.81
CA ILE A 106 4.28 13.12 8.26
C ILE A 106 3.51 14.36 8.75
N ARG A 107 2.17 14.36 8.67
CA ARG A 107 1.34 15.46 9.17
C ARG A 107 1.53 15.72 10.66
N ALA A 108 1.61 14.65 11.47
CA ALA A 108 1.84 14.76 12.91
C ALA A 108 3.22 15.35 13.21
N MET A 109 4.26 14.93 12.47
CA MET A 109 5.62 15.49 12.59
C MET A 109 5.65 16.97 12.20
N MET A 110 5.04 17.36 11.07
CA MET A 110 4.96 18.77 10.65
C MET A 110 4.29 19.63 11.73
N LYS A 111 3.18 19.16 12.31
CA LYS A 111 2.48 19.85 13.39
C LYS A 111 3.33 19.95 14.66
N LYS A 112 4.04 18.89 15.04
CA LYS A 112 4.83 18.84 16.28
C LYS A 112 6.14 19.63 16.19
N MET A 113 6.81 19.59 15.04
CA MET A 113 8.12 20.20 14.82
C MET A 113 8.05 21.60 14.20
N ALA A 114 6.84 22.15 14.06
CA ALA A 114 6.58 23.46 13.45
C ALA A 114 7.29 23.65 12.10
N THR A 115 7.45 22.58 11.33
CA THR A 115 8.18 22.63 10.06
C THR A 115 7.25 23.25 9.01
N PRO A 116 7.52 24.48 8.51
CA PRO A 116 6.74 25.04 7.42
C PRO A 116 7.09 24.25 6.16
N ALA A 117 6.25 23.28 5.81
CA ALA A 117 6.51 22.45 4.65
C ALA A 117 5.89 23.11 3.41
N LEU A 118 6.66 24.00 2.79
CA LEU A 118 6.38 24.47 1.43
C LEU A 118 6.99 23.46 0.45
N PHE A 119 6.15 22.58 -0.10
CA PHE A 119 6.57 21.67 -1.16
C PHE A 119 6.27 22.31 -2.51
N ILE A 120 7.29 22.87 -3.15
CA ILE A 120 7.23 23.23 -4.56
C ILE A 120 7.77 22.05 -5.34
N THR A 121 6.90 21.38 -6.09
CA THR A 121 7.34 20.36 -7.05
C THR A 121 7.43 21.04 -8.39
N LEU A 122 8.65 21.34 -8.84
CA LEU A 122 8.91 21.77 -10.21
C LEU A 122 9.06 20.49 -11.03
N ASN A 123 7.97 20.08 -11.69
CA ASN A 123 8.12 19.13 -12.78
C ASN A 123 8.63 19.90 -14.00
N PRO A 124 9.66 19.43 -14.72
CA PRO A 124 9.93 19.93 -16.05
C PRO A 124 8.66 19.80 -16.88
N ALA A 125 8.40 20.75 -17.77
CA ALA A 125 7.24 20.67 -18.64
C ALA A 125 7.32 19.35 -19.42
N ASP A 126 6.29 18.51 -19.30
CA ASP A 126 6.20 17.21 -19.98
C ASP A 126 6.35 17.35 -21.51
N ILE A 127 6.01 18.53 -22.05
CA ILE A 127 6.21 18.91 -23.46
C ILE A 127 7.69 18.92 -23.86
N CYS A 128 8.58 19.23 -22.92
CA CYS A 128 10.01 19.31 -23.17
C CYS A 128 10.76 18.07 -22.68
N ASP A 129 10.06 17.01 -22.24
CA ASP A 129 10.68 15.78 -21.75
C ASP A 129 10.96 14.83 -22.95
N PRO A 130 12.25 14.67 -23.35
CA PRO A 130 12.60 13.85 -24.51
C PRO A 130 12.32 12.36 -24.29
N LEU A 131 12.32 11.89 -23.04
CA LEU A 131 11.99 10.51 -22.72
C LEU A 131 10.49 10.27 -22.85
N LEU A 132 9.67 11.22 -22.38
CA LEU A 132 8.22 11.15 -22.53
C LEU A 132 7.81 11.22 -24.00
N GLY A 133 8.47 12.09 -24.79
CA GLY A 133 8.32 12.14 -26.25
C GLY A 133 8.65 10.80 -26.92
N ALA A 134 9.81 10.20 -26.60
CA ALA A 134 10.22 8.91 -27.14
C ALA A 134 9.25 7.77 -26.77
N ILE A 135 8.74 7.72 -25.53
CA ILE A 135 7.73 6.73 -25.11
C ILE A 135 6.38 6.99 -25.81
N GLY A 136 6.03 8.25 -26.05
CA GLY A 136 4.83 8.68 -26.76
C GLY A 136 4.91 8.54 -28.29
N GLY A 137 6.07 8.14 -28.84
CA GLY A 137 6.29 8.05 -30.29
C GLY A 137 6.38 9.41 -31.00
N ILE A 138 6.69 10.48 -30.24
CA ILE A 138 6.93 11.82 -30.78
C ILE A 138 8.43 11.93 -31.01
N GLU A 139 8.85 11.99 -32.28
CA GLU A 139 10.25 12.23 -32.61
C GLU A 139 10.64 13.67 -32.25
N PRO A 140 11.83 13.89 -31.66
CA PRO A 140 12.32 15.24 -31.42
C PRO A 140 12.58 15.94 -32.76
N GLU A 141 12.03 17.15 -32.93
CA GLU A 141 12.37 18.05 -34.04
C GLU A 141 13.86 18.41 -34.07
#